data_AF-A0A9W4R791-F1
#
_entry.id   AF-A0A9W4R791-F1
#
_cell.length_a   1.000
_cell.length_b   1.000
_cell.length_c   1.000
_cell.angle_alpha   90.00
_cell.angle_beta   90.00
_cell.angle_gamma   90.00
#
_symmetry.space_group_name_H-M   'P 1'
#
loop_
_entity.id
_entity.type
_entity.pdbx_description
1 polymer ?
#
loop_
_entity_poly.entity_id
_entity_poly.type
_entity_poly.pdbx_seq_one_letter_code
_entity_poly.pdbx_strand_id
1 'polypeptide(L)'
;MAHPDDEILWSSSILRRAKKIIICYNQAPGSKAVSIGRVDVFDNFPVENIISLNITESDTYLSANWRNPIETEYGIHCGRNRDGYARNFQLITSALQDHLDEGDLVVTHNPWGEYGHEEHVQVFRAVSYVKERKGFRVFVTGYVSDRVVDFMEKTIDRLRSKPVLMPVDKLLCEDIKRHYQKHNCWTWEDDYKWPDYECFYEVANSGSPLRRNDKTMASLPVNVVWIDGKISILRRAGRHIKRWFKTSVIDVFFSAPLLMMVPFH
;
A
#
# COMPACT_ATOMS: atom_id res chain seq x y z
N MET A 1 -7.27 0.03 0.81
CA MET A 1 -5.80 0.20 0.69
C MET A 1 -5.11 -0.53 1.83
N ALA A 2 -3.83 -0.80 1.67
CA ALA A 2 -3.02 -1.57 2.62
C ALA A 2 -2.70 -0.69 3.83
N HIS A 3 -2.00 0.43 3.64
CA HIS A 3 -1.50 1.26 4.73
C HIS A 3 -2.15 2.65 4.73
N PRO A 4 -2.21 3.32 5.90
CA PRO A 4 -2.52 4.74 5.96
C PRO A 4 -1.48 5.52 5.17
N ASP A 5 -1.94 6.37 4.23
CA ASP A 5 -1.21 7.11 3.19
C ASP A 5 -1.30 6.51 1.78
N ASP A 6 -1.58 5.21 1.63
CA ASP A 6 -1.72 4.59 0.31
C ASP A 6 -2.94 5.12 -0.47
N GLU A 7 -4.01 5.48 0.23
CA GLU A 7 -5.22 6.01 -0.40
C GLU A 7 -4.96 7.35 -1.08
N ILE A 8 -4.10 8.20 -0.48
CA ILE A 8 -3.68 9.44 -1.10
C ILE A 8 -2.56 9.23 -2.11
N LEU A 9 -1.68 8.24 -1.94
CA LEU A 9 -0.60 8.01 -2.89
C LEU A 9 -1.11 7.44 -4.22
N TRP A 10 -2.04 6.49 -4.18
CA TRP A 10 -2.38 5.66 -5.34
C TRP A 10 -3.82 5.82 -5.84
N SER A 11 -4.67 6.53 -5.10
CA SER A 11 -6.09 6.73 -5.47
C SER A 11 -6.64 8.08 -5.04
N SER A 12 -5.78 9.10 -5.02
CA SER A 12 -6.13 10.46 -4.60
C SER A 12 -7.31 11.06 -5.36
N SER A 13 -7.40 10.80 -6.67
CA SER A 13 -8.37 11.39 -7.59
C SER A 13 -9.82 10.99 -7.31
N ILE A 14 -10.03 9.93 -6.53
CA ILE A 14 -11.35 9.39 -6.19
C ILE A 14 -11.73 9.56 -4.72
N LEU A 15 -10.84 10.06 -3.86
CA LEU A 15 -11.07 10.11 -2.41
C LEU A 15 -12.38 10.80 -2.01
N ARG A 16 -12.65 12.01 -2.53
CA ARG A 16 -13.89 12.74 -2.23
C ARG A 16 -15.16 12.04 -2.73
N ARG A 17 -15.04 11.11 -3.67
CA ARG A 17 -16.15 10.38 -4.28
C ARG A 17 -16.35 9.00 -3.66
N ALA A 18 -15.35 8.50 -2.92
CA ALA A 18 -15.44 7.24 -2.22
C ALA A 18 -16.55 7.35 -1.17
N LYS A 19 -17.44 6.36 -1.13
CA LYS A 19 -18.47 6.27 -0.07
C LYS A 19 -17.89 5.77 1.26
N LYS A 20 -16.78 5.04 1.17
CA LYS A 20 -16.06 4.42 2.28
C LYS A 20 -14.62 4.21 1.84
N ILE A 21 -13.68 4.57 2.70
CA ILE A 21 -12.25 4.28 2.51
C ILE A 21 -11.86 3.26 3.56
N ILE A 22 -11.33 2.11 3.13
CA ILE A 22 -10.95 1.02 4.03
C ILE A 22 -9.43 0.88 4.02
N ILE A 23 -8.82 0.99 5.20
CA ILE A 23 -7.38 0.78 5.41
C ILE A 23 -7.17 -0.52 6.17
N CYS A 24 -6.33 -1.42 5.65
CA CYS A 24 -6.17 -2.76 6.24
C CYS A 24 -5.27 -2.73 7.47
N TYR A 25 -4.05 -2.20 7.30
CA TYR A 25 -3.00 -2.31 8.30
C TYR A 25 -2.83 -1.02 9.09
N ASN A 26 -3.04 -1.08 10.40
CA ASN A 26 -2.89 0.10 11.26
C ASN A 26 -1.65 0.04 12.16
N GLN A 27 -1.02 -1.13 12.28
CA GLN A 27 0.16 -1.33 13.11
C GLN A 27 1.35 -1.74 12.25
N ALA A 28 2.48 -1.09 12.50
CA ALA A 28 3.76 -1.34 11.84
C ALA A 28 4.79 -1.84 12.87
N PRO A 29 4.96 -3.17 13.05
CA PRO A 29 5.90 -3.72 14.03
C PRO A 29 7.33 -3.21 13.85
N GLY A 30 7.74 -2.89 12.62
CA GLY A 30 9.04 -2.31 12.31
C GLY A 30 9.21 -0.85 12.74
N SER A 31 8.15 -0.15 13.18
CA SER A 31 8.24 1.23 13.67
C SER A 31 7.11 1.59 14.64
N LYS A 32 7.47 1.70 15.93
CA LYS A 32 6.56 2.18 16.99
C LYS A 32 6.01 3.59 16.71
N ALA A 33 6.87 4.49 16.21
CA ALA A 33 6.47 5.86 15.89
C ALA A 33 5.41 5.92 14.79
N VAL A 34 5.57 5.12 13.73
CA VAL A 34 4.56 5.01 12.67
C VAL A 34 3.28 4.39 13.22
N SER A 35 3.37 3.35 14.05
CA SER A 35 2.20 2.69 14.65
C SER A 35 1.36 3.66 15.50
N ILE A 36 2.00 4.44 16.37
CA ILE A 36 1.32 5.48 17.16
C ILE A 36 0.66 6.51 16.23
N GLY A 37 1.42 6.99 15.24
CA GLY A 37 0.89 7.94 14.27
C GLY A 37 -0.32 7.44 13.49
N ARG A 38 -0.31 6.17 13.08
CA ARG A 38 -1.41 5.52 12.36
C ARG A 38 -2.67 5.35 13.22
N VAL A 39 -2.51 5.14 14.53
CA VAL A 39 -3.65 5.12 15.47
C VAL A 39 -4.30 6.51 15.54
N ASP A 40 -3.50 7.55 15.72
CA ASP A 40 -4.02 8.90 16.03
C ASP A 40 -4.48 9.68 14.79
N VAL A 41 -3.99 9.32 13.59
CA VAL A 41 -4.20 10.12 12.37
C VAL A 41 -5.67 10.23 11.97
N PHE A 42 -6.49 9.22 12.32
CA PHE A 42 -7.88 9.17 11.87
C PHE A 42 -8.86 9.96 12.74
N ASP A 43 -8.47 10.40 13.95
CA ASP A 43 -9.35 11.13 14.86
C ASP A 43 -9.84 12.47 14.30
N ASN A 44 -9.01 13.11 13.47
CA ASN A 44 -9.32 14.41 12.83
C ASN A 44 -8.96 14.38 11.34
N PHE A 45 -9.27 13.29 10.66
CA PHE A 45 -8.86 13.10 9.26
C PHE A 45 -9.60 14.04 8.31
N PRO A 46 -8.94 14.63 7.29
CA PRO A 46 -9.58 15.60 6.39
C PRO A 46 -10.68 15.05 5.47
N VAL A 47 -10.81 13.72 5.37
CA VAL A 47 -11.92 13.08 4.66
C VAL A 47 -12.76 12.26 5.63
N GLU A 48 -14.05 12.53 5.60
CA GLU A 48 -15.06 11.72 6.29
C GLU A 48 -15.13 10.35 5.60
N ASN A 49 -15.56 9.30 6.31
CA ASN A 49 -15.77 7.91 5.82
C ASN A 49 -14.57 6.95 5.72
N ILE A 50 -13.44 7.29 6.33
CA ILE A 50 -12.33 6.36 6.48
C ILE A 50 -12.57 5.40 7.66
N ILE A 51 -12.26 4.12 7.45
CA ILE A 51 -12.24 3.10 8.48
C ILE A 51 -10.93 2.33 8.44
N SER A 52 -10.48 1.88 9.61
CA SER A 52 -9.32 1.01 9.75
C SER A 52 -9.77 -0.37 10.19
N LEU A 53 -9.28 -1.41 9.52
CA LEU A 53 -9.49 -2.81 9.95
C LEU A 53 -8.59 -3.20 11.13
N ASN A 54 -7.67 -2.31 11.53
CA ASN A 54 -6.78 -2.47 12.66
C ASN A 54 -5.96 -3.78 12.64
N ILE A 55 -5.53 -4.22 11.46
CA ILE A 55 -4.69 -5.41 11.30
C ILE A 55 -3.22 -5.00 11.47
N THR A 56 -2.43 -5.87 12.07
CA THR A 56 -0.97 -5.68 12.16
C THR A 56 -0.29 -6.16 10.89
N GLU A 57 0.54 -5.32 10.28
CA GLU A 57 1.28 -5.69 9.08
C GLU A 57 2.32 -6.80 9.38
N SER A 58 2.68 -7.54 8.33
CA SER A 58 3.56 -8.70 8.36
C SER A 58 5.05 -8.35 8.21
N ASP A 59 5.40 -7.09 7.97
CA ASP A 59 6.80 -6.65 7.76
C ASP A 59 7.53 -7.41 6.63
N THR A 60 6.80 -7.64 5.53
CA THR A 60 7.28 -8.39 4.36
C THR A 60 7.93 -7.53 3.29
N TYR A 61 7.99 -6.21 3.49
CA TYR A 61 8.48 -5.26 2.50
C TYR A 61 9.91 -5.60 2.02
N LEU A 62 10.11 -5.64 0.70
CA LEU A 62 11.39 -5.94 0.03
C LEU A 62 11.91 -7.36 0.30
N SER A 63 11.02 -8.32 0.54
CA SER A 63 11.39 -9.71 0.76
C SER A 63 11.08 -10.62 -0.43
N ALA A 64 10.25 -10.18 -1.37
CA ALA A 64 9.93 -10.90 -2.60
C ALA A 64 11.02 -10.70 -3.68
N ASN A 65 11.14 -11.70 -4.55
CA ASN A 65 11.97 -11.60 -5.75
C ASN A 65 11.13 -11.07 -6.92
N TRP A 66 11.14 -9.75 -7.12
CA TRP A 66 10.34 -9.11 -8.17
C TRP A 66 10.80 -9.41 -9.61
N ARG A 67 12.03 -9.91 -9.80
CA ARG A 67 12.51 -10.39 -11.12
C ARG A 67 11.93 -11.76 -11.47
N ASN A 68 11.71 -12.59 -10.46
CA ASN A 68 11.07 -13.89 -10.60
C ASN A 68 9.95 -14.05 -9.57
N PRO A 69 8.84 -13.31 -9.73
CA PRO A 69 7.75 -13.32 -8.76
C PRO A 69 7.07 -14.69 -8.77
N ILE A 70 6.83 -15.23 -7.58
CA ILE A 70 6.10 -16.49 -7.39
C ILE A 70 4.79 -16.14 -6.68
N GLU A 71 3.67 -16.27 -7.38
CA GLU A 71 2.36 -16.06 -6.77
C GLU A 71 2.01 -17.20 -5.81
N THR A 72 1.25 -16.86 -4.77
CA THR A 72 0.68 -17.81 -3.80
C THR A 72 -0.83 -17.58 -3.70
N GLU A 73 -1.54 -18.48 -3.02
CA GLU A 73 -2.98 -18.31 -2.77
C GLU A 73 -3.33 -17.00 -2.05
N TYR A 74 -2.41 -16.51 -1.22
CA TYR A 74 -2.55 -15.32 -0.38
C TYR A 74 -1.82 -14.08 -0.93
N GLY A 75 -1.26 -14.16 -2.15
CA GLY A 75 -0.63 -13.02 -2.84
C GLY A 75 0.65 -13.43 -3.58
N ILE A 76 1.79 -13.20 -2.94
CA ILE A 76 3.13 -13.46 -3.48
C ILE A 76 4.02 -14.10 -2.43
N HIS A 77 5.00 -14.88 -2.87
CA HIS A 77 6.01 -15.46 -2.01
C HIS A 77 6.90 -14.38 -1.39
N CYS A 78 6.91 -14.33 -0.05
CA CYS A 78 7.71 -13.40 0.74
C CYS A 78 8.94 -14.11 1.32
N GLY A 79 10.09 -13.44 1.37
CA GLY A 79 11.30 -13.97 2.01
C GLY A 79 11.25 -13.92 3.54
N ARG A 80 10.50 -12.96 4.11
CA ARG A 80 10.30 -12.79 5.55
C ARG A 80 8.85 -13.10 5.96
N ASN A 81 8.65 -13.40 7.24
CA ASN A 81 7.36 -13.56 7.93
C ASN A 81 6.21 -14.18 7.10
N ARG A 82 6.49 -15.29 6.40
CA ARG A 82 5.54 -15.94 5.48
C ARG A 82 4.23 -16.33 6.18
N ASP A 83 4.33 -16.83 7.40
CA ASP A 83 3.16 -17.26 8.16
C ASP A 83 2.31 -16.08 8.60
N GLY A 84 2.94 -14.97 9.02
CA GLY A 84 2.22 -13.72 9.32
C GLY A 84 1.51 -13.18 8.09
N TYR A 85 2.18 -13.16 6.95
CA TYR A 85 1.59 -12.79 5.68
C TYR A 85 0.40 -13.68 5.30
N ALA A 86 0.54 -15.02 5.37
CA ALA A 86 -0.57 -15.94 5.09
C ALA A 86 -1.76 -15.76 6.06
N ARG A 87 -1.50 -15.53 7.35
CA ARG A 87 -2.55 -15.22 8.34
C ARG A 87 -3.26 -13.91 8.03
N ASN A 88 -2.53 -12.86 7.64
CA ASN A 88 -3.10 -11.56 7.32
C ASN A 88 -4.09 -11.64 6.15
N PHE A 89 -3.83 -12.47 5.15
CA PHE A 89 -4.80 -12.73 4.08
C PHE A 89 -6.16 -13.20 4.64
N GLN A 90 -6.16 -14.14 5.58
CA GLN A 90 -7.41 -14.64 6.20
C GLN A 90 -8.11 -13.57 7.04
N LEU A 91 -7.34 -12.74 7.76
CA LEU A 91 -7.90 -11.62 8.53
C LEU A 91 -8.54 -10.57 7.62
N ILE A 92 -7.86 -10.19 6.55
CA ILE A 92 -8.36 -9.20 5.58
C ILE A 92 -9.62 -9.73 4.89
N THR A 93 -9.60 -10.95 4.35
CA THR A 93 -10.77 -11.51 3.66
C THR A 93 -11.97 -11.66 4.59
N SER A 94 -11.75 -12.02 5.85
CA SER A 94 -12.82 -12.07 6.86
C SER A 94 -13.40 -10.68 7.12
N ALA A 95 -12.57 -9.69 7.41
CA ALA A 95 -13.04 -8.34 7.71
C ALA A 95 -13.70 -7.63 6.51
N LEU A 96 -13.20 -7.84 5.29
CA LEU A 96 -13.78 -7.23 4.08
C LEU A 96 -15.18 -7.75 3.75
N GLN A 97 -15.56 -8.94 4.22
CA GLN A 97 -16.91 -9.46 4.02
C GLN A 97 -17.97 -8.59 4.69
N ASP A 98 -17.66 -7.86 5.76
CA ASP A 98 -18.64 -7.00 6.44
C ASP A 98 -18.72 -5.59 5.83
N HIS A 99 -17.93 -5.32 4.79
CA HIS A 99 -17.76 -3.97 4.26
C HIS A 99 -18.00 -3.81 2.77
N LEU A 100 -17.96 -4.93 2.03
CA LEU A 100 -18.14 -4.98 0.59
C LEU A 100 -19.40 -5.79 0.29
N ASP A 101 -20.27 -5.28 -0.57
CA ASP A 101 -21.55 -5.90 -0.91
C ASP A 101 -21.73 -6.05 -2.43
N GLU A 102 -22.77 -6.78 -2.83
CA GLU A 102 -23.12 -6.96 -4.23
C GLU A 102 -23.35 -5.60 -4.91
N GLY A 103 -22.85 -5.44 -6.13
CA GLY A 103 -23.02 -4.21 -6.91
C GLY A 103 -22.07 -3.07 -6.54
N ASP A 104 -21.22 -3.23 -5.53
CA ASP A 104 -20.18 -2.24 -5.22
C ASP A 104 -19.21 -2.04 -6.38
N LEU A 105 -18.58 -0.85 -6.38
CA LEU A 105 -17.40 -0.56 -7.17
C LEU A 105 -16.24 -0.32 -6.20
N VAL A 106 -15.32 -1.27 -6.16
CA VAL A 106 -14.18 -1.28 -5.24
C VAL A 106 -12.91 -0.91 -6.00
N VAL A 107 -12.17 0.08 -5.49
CA VAL A 107 -10.83 0.39 -5.96
C VAL A 107 -9.81 -0.12 -4.95
N THR A 108 -8.81 -0.87 -5.41
CA THR A 108 -7.76 -1.47 -4.57
C THR A 108 -6.39 -1.39 -5.25
N HIS A 109 -5.36 -1.89 -4.57
CA HIS A 109 -4.03 -2.05 -5.14
C HIS A 109 -4.02 -2.92 -6.39
N ASN A 110 -2.98 -2.78 -7.20
CA ASN A 110 -2.81 -3.60 -8.38
C ASN A 110 -2.09 -4.93 -8.10
N PRO A 111 -2.18 -5.90 -9.04
CA PRO A 111 -1.59 -7.23 -8.87
C PRO A 111 -0.08 -7.25 -8.61
N TRP A 112 0.63 -6.17 -8.93
CA TRP A 112 2.08 -6.04 -8.82
C TRP A 112 2.54 -5.10 -7.69
N GLY A 113 1.61 -4.61 -6.87
CA GLY A 113 1.88 -3.83 -5.67
C GLY A 113 2.54 -2.49 -5.92
N GLU A 114 2.14 -1.79 -6.99
CA GLU A 114 2.59 -0.46 -7.42
C GLU A 114 4.12 -0.32 -7.54
N TYR A 115 4.80 -0.09 -6.42
CA TYR A 115 6.25 0.05 -6.30
C TYR A 115 6.97 -1.24 -5.85
N GLY A 116 6.24 -2.36 -5.87
CA GLY A 116 6.72 -3.65 -5.35
C GLY A 116 6.64 -3.70 -3.84
N HIS A 117 5.41 -3.65 -3.33
CA HIS A 117 5.09 -3.95 -1.95
C HIS A 117 4.22 -5.21 -1.85
N GLU A 118 4.69 -6.18 -1.10
CA GLU A 118 4.07 -7.50 -0.96
C GLU A 118 2.66 -7.38 -0.39
N GLU A 119 2.48 -6.56 0.64
CA GLU A 119 1.18 -6.38 1.29
C GLU A 119 0.14 -5.69 0.41
N HIS A 120 0.57 -4.95 -0.61
CA HIS A 120 -0.35 -4.38 -1.61
C HIS A 120 -0.89 -5.49 -2.51
N VAL A 121 0.01 -6.41 -2.94
CA VAL A 121 -0.37 -7.62 -3.68
C VAL A 121 -1.33 -8.49 -2.85
N GLN A 122 -1.10 -8.62 -1.53
CA GLN A 122 -2.03 -9.33 -0.65
C GLN A 122 -3.42 -8.70 -0.60
N VAL A 123 -3.50 -7.37 -0.44
CA VAL A 123 -4.80 -6.68 -0.38
C VAL A 123 -5.53 -6.81 -1.72
N PHE A 124 -4.84 -6.70 -2.85
CA PHE A 124 -5.42 -7.03 -4.16
C PHE A 124 -5.98 -8.46 -4.20
N ARG A 125 -5.20 -9.44 -3.72
CA ARG A 125 -5.59 -10.86 -3.72
C ARG A 125 -6.80 -11.10 -2.82
N ALA A 126 -6.84 -10.48 -1.63
CA ALA A 126 -7.95 -10.58 -0.69
C ALA A 126 -9.24 -9.96 -1.25
N VAL A 127 -9.17 -8.77 -1.84
CA VAL A 127 -10.33 -8.13 -2.50
C VAL A 127 -10.85 -9.00 -3.65
N SER A 128 -9.95 -9.55 -4.47
CA SER A 128 -10.32 -10.46 -5.57
C SER A 128 -10.99 -11.74 -5.07
N TYR A 129 -10.52 -12.29 -3.95
CA TYR A 129 -11.13 -13.46 -3.31
C TYR A 129 -12.55 -13.16 -2.81
N VAL A 130 -12.79 -12.00 -2.18
CA VAL A 130 -14.14 -11.62 -1.73
C VAL A 130 -15.05 -11.32 -2.94
N LYS A 131 -14.51 -10.72 -4.00
CA LYS A 131 -15.24 -10.44 -5.26
C LYS A 131 -15.91 -11.68 -5.84
N GLU A 132 -15.20 -12.80 -5.87
CA GLU A 132 -15.72 -14.08 -6.39
C GLU A 132 -16.93 -14.61 -5.62
N ARG A 133 -17.11 -14.17 -4.36
CA ARG A 133 -18.21 -14.61 -3.48
C ARG A 133 -19.40 -13.65 -3.46
N LYS A 134 -19.15 -12.35 -3.64
CA LYS A 134 -20.17 -11.30 -3.44
C LYS A 134 -20.60 -10.55 -4.70
N GLY A 135 -19.91 -10.69 -5.84
CA GLY A 135 -20.41 -10.14 -7.11
C GLY A 135 -20.33 -8.61 -7.24
N PHE A 136 -19.20 -8.00 -6.85
CA PHE A 136 -18.92 -6.58 -7.10
C PHE A 136 -17.89 -6.36 -8.21
N ARG A 137 -17.72 -5.10 -8.62
CA ARG A 137 -16.72 -4.68 -9.62
C ARG A 137 -15.44 -4.24 -8.93
N VAL A 138 -14.30 -4.65 -9.46
CA VAL A 138 -12.98 -4.28 -8.93
C VAL A 138 -12.22 -3.49 -9.97
N PHE A 139 -11.71 -2.34 -9.53
CA PHE A 139 -10.74 -1.52 -10.23
C PHE A 139 -9.43 -1.53 -9.45
N VAL A 140 -8.31 -1.47 -10.16
CA VAL A 140 -6.98 -1.37 -9.57
C VAL A 140 -6.29 -0.10 -9.99
N THR A 141 -5.40 0.40 -9.14
CA THR A 141 -4.53 1.53 -9.43
C THR A 141 -3.61 1.21 -10.62
N GLY A 142 -3.35 2.18 -11.50
CA GLY A 142 -2.47 1.99 -12.66
C GLY A 142 -1.03 2.44 -12.42
N TYR A 143 -0.55 2.43 -11.18
CA TYR A 143 0.83 2.79 -10.85
C TYR A 143 1.79 1.62 -11.06
N VAL A 144 2.98 1.88 -11.59
CA VAL A 144 4.03 0.87 -11.73
C VAL A 144 5.40 1.50 -11.45
N SER A 145 6.28 0.76 -10.77
CA SER A 145 7.69 1.12 -10.68
C SER A 145 8.59 0.29 -11.57
N ASP A 146 9.80 0.78 -11.77
CA ASP A 146 10.88 0.07 -12.45
C ASP A 146 11.25 -1.27 -11.79
N ARG A 147 10.92 -1.45 -10.51
CA ARG A 147 11.12 -2.72 -9.80
C ARG A 147 10.18 -3.83 -10.26
N VAL A 148 8.96 -3.50 -10.66
CA VAL A 148 7.86 -4.48 -10.87
C VAL A 148 7.26 -4.44 -12.26
N VAL A 149 7.86 -3.70 -13.19
CA VAL A 149 7.41 -3.62 -14.59
C VAL A 149 7.28 -5.00 -15.22
N ASP A 150 8.23 -5.91 -14.98
CA ASP A 150 8.17 -7.29 -15.49
C ASP A 150 6.97 -8.06 -14.92
N PHE A 151 6.58 -7.79 -13.68
CA PHE A 151 5.44 -8.46 -13.05
C PHE A 151 4.11 -7.88 -13.52
N MET A 152 4.04 -6.56 -13.74
CA MET A 152 2.91 -5.92 -14.41
C MET A 152 2.67 -6.51 -15.80
N GLU A 153 3.71 -6.61 -16.64
CA GLU A 153 3.61 -7.19 -17.98
C GLU A 153 3.06 -8.63 -17.95
N LYS A 154 3.47 -9.42 -16.96
CA LYS A 154 2.98 -10.79 -16.76
C LYS A 154 1.54 -10.87 -16.29
N THR A 155 0.99 -9.82 -15.71
CA THR A 155 -0.38 -9.81 -15.12
C THR A 155 -1.39 -9.03 -15.97
N ILE A 156 -0.95 -8.44 -17.09
CA ILE A 156 -1.76 -7.53 -17.91
C ILE A 156 -3.05 -8.15 -18.45
N ASP A 157 -3.02 -9.45 -18.76
CA ASP A 157 -4.17 -10.22 -19.28
C ASP A 157 -5.30 -10.37 -18.23
N ARG A 158 -5.08 -9.94 -16.98
CA ARG A 158 -6.09 -9.87 -15.91
C ARG A 158 -6.97 -8.62 -16.00
N LEU A 159 -6.50 -7.59 -16.70
CA LEU A 159 -7.13 -6.28 -16.76
C LEU A 159 -7.90 -6.08 -18.05
N ARG A 160 -8.94 -5.24 -18.01
CA ARG A 160 -9.56 -4.71 -19.22
C ARG A 160 -8.62 -3.70 -19.88
N SER A 161 -8.63 -3.63 -21.21
CA SER A 161 -7.70 -2.79 -21.97
C SER A 161 -7.93 -1.28 -21.82
N LYS A 162 -9.17 -0.85 -21.52
CA LYS A 162 -9.53 0.56 -21.44
C LYS A 162 -9.38 1.09 -20.00
N PRO A 163 -8.44 2.00 -19.72
CA PRO A 163 -8.34 2.67 -18.43
C PRO A 163 -9.47 3.69 -18.24
N VAL A 164 -9.72 4.01 -16.98
CA VAL A 164 -10.42 5.22 -16.55
C VAL A 164 -9.36 6.21 -16.05
N LEU A 165 -9.33 7.42 -16.61
CA LEU A 165 -8.44 8.49 -16.17
C LEU A 165 -9.21 9.49 -15.31
N MET A 166 -8.66 9.83 -14.15
CA MET A 166 -9.31 10.73 -13.19
C MET A 166 -8.33 11.84 -12.78
N PRO A 167 -8.76 13.12 -12.82
CA PRO A 167 -7.90 14.23 -12.42
C PRO A 167 -7.63 14.22 -10.91
N VAL A 168 -6.39 14.49 -10.53
CA VAL A 168 -5.97 14.53 -9.12
C VAL A 168 -6.30 15.88 -8.48
N ASP A 169 -6.94 15.85 -7.31
CA ASP A 169 -7.11 17.03 -6.44
C ASP A 169 -5.81 17.27 -5.64
N LYS A 170 -4.85 17.97 -6.25
CA LYS A 170 -3.52 18.19 -5.66
C LYS A 170 -3.56 18.98 -4.36
N LEU A 171 -4.55 19.85 -4.16
CA LEU A 171 -4.70 20.60 -2.92
C LEU A 171 -5.09 19.66 -1.78
N LEU A 172 -6.08 18.80 -2.00
CA LEU A 172 -6.46 17.77 -1.03
C LEU A 172 -5.29 16.83 -0.72
N CYS A 173 -4.52 16.44 -1.73
CA CYS A 173 -3.35 15.57 -1.55
C CYS A 173 -2.32 16.19 -0.59
N GLU A 174 -1.97 17.46 -0.79
CA GLU A 174 -1.02 18.16 0.07
C GLU A 174 -1.57 18.37 1.49
N ASP A 175 -2.86 18.65 1.64
CA ASP A 175 -3.49 18.80 2.95
C ASP A 175 -3.47 17.49 3.74
N ILE A 176 -3.85 16.37 3.12
CA ILE A 176 -3.81 15.05 3.79
C ILE A 176 -2.37 14.59 4.05
N LYS A 177 -1.43 14.82 3.12
CA LYS A 177 -0.01 14.52 3.34
C LYS A 177 0.56 15.27 4.53
N ARG A 178 0.27 16.57 4.66
CA ARG A 178 0.68 17.36 5.84
C ARG A 178 0.09 16.80 7.12
N HIS A 179 -1.15 16.31 7.07
CA HIS A 179 -1.79 15.64 8.20
C HIS A 179 -1.04 14.35 8.59
N TYR A 180 -0.73 13.47 7.63
CA TYR A 180 0.11 12.28 7.88
C TYR A 180 1.51 12.64 8.43
N GLN A 181 2.12 13.70 7.92
CA GLN A 181 3.43 14.17 8.40
C GLN A 181 3.35 14.69 9.84
N LYS A 182 2.31 15.46 10.18
CA LYS A 182 2.05 15.95 11.54
C LYS A 182 1.90 14.81 12.55
N HIS A 183 1.29 13.70 12.13
CA HIS A 183 1.12 12.49 12.94
C HIS A 183 2.30 11.50 12.83
N ASN A 184 3.41 11.86 12.17
CA ASN A 184 4.61 11.01 11.98
C ASN A 184 4.41 9.67 11.24
N CYS A 185 3.26 9.48 10.59
CA CYS A 185 2.90 8.26 9.87
C CYS A 185 2.98 8.38 8.34
N TRP A 186 3.41 9.52 7.78
CA TRP A 186 3.81 9.61 6.38
C TRP A 186 5.04 8.71 6.09
N THR A 187 4.89 7.77 5.16
CA THR A 187 5.91 6.75 4.83
C THR A 187 6.63 6.98 3.51
N TRP A 188 6.20 7.99 2.73
CA TRP A 188 6.75 8.30 1.42
C TRP A 188 7.72 9.50 1.42
N GLU A 189 8.17 9.92 0.24
CA GLU A 189 9.05 11.09 0.08
C GLU A 189 8.31 12.41 0.35
N ASP A 190 8.96 13.34 1.05
CA ASP A 190 8.35 14.63 1.38
C ASP A 190 8.23 15.54 0.14
N ASP A 191 9.05 15.33 -0.90
CA ASP A 191 8.99 16.04 -2.18
C ASP A 191 8.15 15.33 -3.25
N TYR A 192 7.38 14.30 -2.86
CA TYR A 192 6.51 13.58 -3.78
C TYR A 192 5.51 14.51 -4.45
N LYS A 193 5.35 14.34 -5.77
CA LYS A 193 4.42 15.09 -6.61
C LYS A 193 3.48 14.13 -7.31
N TRP A 194 2.20 14.32 -7.10
CA TRP A 194 1.15 13.58 -7.80
C TRP A 194 1.14 13.89 -9.30
N PRO A 195 0.75 12.90 -10.13
CA PRO A 195 0.47 13.14 -11.54
C PRO A 195 -0.76 14.06 -11.70
N ASP A 196 -0.98 14.58 -12.91
CA ASP A 196 -2.20 15.33 -13.22
C ASP A 196 -3.44 14.42 -13.26
N TYR A 197 -3.24 13.18 -13.68
CA TYR A 197 -4.28 12.15 -13.77
C TYR A 197 -3.78 10.83 -13.20
N GLU A 198 -4.66 10.14 -12.49
CA GLU A 198 -4.51 8.74 -12.13
C GLU A 198 -5.24 7.87 -13.14
N CYS A 199 -4.65 6.71 -13.45
CA CYS A 199 -5.29 5.68 -14.25
C CYS A 199 -5.77 4.51 -13.38
N PHE A 200 -6.94 3.99 -13.73
CA PHE A 200 -7.55 2.84 -13.07
C PHE A 200 -8.00 1.81 -14.10
N TYR A 201 -7.84 0.54 -13.76
CA TYR A 201 -8.17 -0.58 -14.64
C TYR A 201 -9.19 -1.50 -14.00
N GLU A 202 -10.26 -1.81 -14.72
CA GLU A 202 -11.20 -2.84 -14.28
C GLU A 202 -10.54 -4.22 -14.39
N VAL A 203 -10.67 -5.02 -13.33
CA VAL A 203 -10.21 -6.41 -13.31
C VAL A 203 -11.20 -7.27 -14.10
N ALA A 204 -10.74 -7.83 -15.22
CA ALA A 204 -11.51 -8.76 -16.03
C ALA A 204 -11.54 -10.15 -15.39
N ASN A 205 -10.36 -10.69 -15.09
CA ASN A 205 -10.21 -12.00 -14.46
C ASN A 205 -8.93 -12.01 -13.61
N SER A 206 -9.10 -11.94 -12.28
CA SER A 206 -8.01 -11.95 -11.29
C SER A 206 -7.24 -13.28 -11.24
N GLY A 207 -7.84 -14.36 -11.75
CA GLY A 207 -7.27 -15.70 -11.77
C GLY A 207 -6.52 -16.07 -13.05
N SER A 208 -6.46 -15.18 -14.06
CA SER A 208 -5.72 -15.48 -15.29
C SER A 208 -4.25 -15.80 -14.96
N PRO A 209 -3.68 -16.85 -15.56
CA PRO A 209 -2.29 -17.24 -15.32
C PRO A 209 -1.34 -16.14 -15.79
N LEU A 210 -0.14 -16.12 -15.20
CA LEU A 210 0.90 -15.20 -15.63
C LEU A 210 1.26 -15.45 -17.09
N ARG A 211 1.41 -14.35 -17.83
CA ARG A 211 1.83 -14.37 -19.23
C ARG A 211 3.26 -14.89 -19.34
N ARG A 212 3.51 -15.69 -20.37
CA ARG A 212 4.86 -16.17 -20.70
C ARG A 212 5.69 -15.03 -21.31
N ASN A 213 7.01 -15.08 -21.09
CA ASN A 213 7.97 -14.08 -21.55
C ASN A 213 8.17 -14.06 -23.09
N ASP A 214 7.55 -14.98 -23.82
CA ASP A 214 7.65 -15.13 -25.28
C ASP A 214 6.67 -14.24 -26.07
N LYS A 215 5.75 -13.56 -25.38
CA LYS A 215 4.77 -12.66 -26.00
C LYS A 215 5.28 -11.21 -26.07
N THR A 216 4.83 -10.44 -27.08
CA THR A 216 5.13 -9.01 -27.33
C THR A 216 4.70 -8.09 -26.19
N MET A 217 5.58 -7.24 -25.64
CA MET A 217 5.26 -6.32 -24.53
C MET A 217 3.91 -5.62 -24.73
N ALA A 218 3.10 -5.57 -23.68
CA ALA A 218 1.87 -4.81 -23.69
C ALA A 218 2.18 -3.32 -23.55
N SER A 219 1.39 -2.47 -24.19
CA SER A 219 1.43 -1.03 -23.96
C SER A 219 0.16 -0.65 -23.24
N LEU A 220 0.27 -0.36 -21.95
CA LEU A 220 -0.81 0.22 -21.15
C LEU A 220 -0.36 1.58 -20.61
N PRO A 221 -1.21 2.62 -20.70
CA PRO A 221 -0.93 3.88 -20.01
C PRO A 221 -0.93 3.65 -18.49
N VAL A 222 0.20 3.92 -17.86
CA VAL A 222 0.42 3.71 -16.42
C VAL A 222 1.08 4.94 -15.80
N ASN A 223 0.82 5.17 -14.52
CA ASN A 223 1.52 6.16 -13.73
C ASN A 223 2.87 5.58 -13.27
N VAL A 224 3.97 6.00 -13.91
CA VAL A 224 5.30 5.44 -13.60
C VAL A 224 5.94 6.12 -12.39
N VAL A 225 6.42 5.32 -11.44
CA VAL A 225 7.17 5.77 -10.25
C VAL A 225 8.58 5.19 -10.29
N TRP A 226 9.60 6.05 -10.31
CA TRP A 226 10.99 5.58 -10.33
C TRP A 226 11.50 5.36 -8.92
N ILE A 227 11.86 4.13 -8.56
CA ILE A 227 12.30 3.76 -7.21
C ILE A 227 13.76 3.31 -7.21
N ASP A 228 14.13 2.39 -8.10
CA ASP A 228 15.45 1.75 -8.15
C ASP A 228 16.34 2.30 -9.29
N GLY A 229 15.81 3.16 -10.14
CA GLY A 229 16.45 3.79 -11.30
C GLY A 229 16.45 5.33 -11.23
N LYS A 230 17.43 5.97 -11.89
CA LYS A 230 17.70 7.44 -12.00
C LYS A 230 17.60 8.31 -10.73
N ILE A 231 17.45 7.74 -9.54
CA ILE A 231 17.57 8.48 -8.28
C ILE A 231 19.03 8.48 -7.85
N SER A 232 19.59 9.68 -7.60
CA SER A 232 20.98 9.84 -7.18
C SER A 232 21.29 8.99 -5.93
N ILE A 233 22.53 8.51 -5.82
CA ILE A 233 22.98 7.66 -4.70
C ILE A 233 22.67 8.33 -3.35
N LEU A 234 22.75 9.67 -3.28
CA LEU A 234 22.41 10.47 -2.09
C LEU A 234 20.93 10.34 -1.69
N ARG A 235 20.00 10.36 -2.65
CA ARG A 235 18.56 10.16 -2.37
C ARG A 235 18.24 8.71 -1.98
N ARG A 236 18.99 7.73 -2.48
CA ARG A 236 18.88 6.32 -2.01
C ARG A 236 19.38 6.18 -0.57
N ALA A 237 20.54 6.74 -0.27
CA ALA A 237 21.08 6.76 1.08
C ALA A 237 20.15 7.50 2.05
N GLY A 238 19.60 8.66 1.64
CA GLY A 238 18.59 9.41 2.43
C GLY A 238 17.35 8.58 2.78
N ARG A 239 16.84 7.76 1.85
CA ARG A 239 15.74 6.82 2.13
C ARG A 239 16.10 5.79 3.18
N HIS A 240 17.28 5.19 3.07
CA HIS A 240 17.75 4.22 4.08
C HIS A 240 17.99 4.90 5.43
N ILE A 241 18.54 6.11 5.44
CA ILE A 241 18.86 6.90 6.64
C ILE A 241 17.59 7.40 7.34
N LYS A 242 16.58 7.93 6.61
CA LYS A 242 15.28 8.34 7.18
C LYS A 242 14.56 7.15 7.83
N ARG A 243 14.62 5.97 7.20
CA ARG A 243 14.11 4.72 7.76
C ARG A 243 14.88 4.31 9.02
N TRP A 244 16.21 4.36 8.98
CA TRP A 244 17.07 3.97 10.09
C TRP A 244 16.96 4.94 11.29
N PHE A 245 16.90 6.26 11.07
CA PHE A 245 16.68 7.22 12.17
C PHE A 245 15.25 7.13 12.74
N LYS A 246 14.23 6.80 11.94
CA LYS A 246 12.88 6.51 12.48
C LYS A 246 12.86 5.24 13.35
N THR A 247 13.75 4.27 13.12
CA THR A 247 13.92 3.10 14.01
C THR A 247 14.85 3.38 15.20
N SER A 248 15.90 4.20 15.04
CA SER A 248 17.02 4.27 16.01
C SER A 248 17.01 5.47 16.97
N VAL A 249 16.33 6.60 16.66
CA VAL A 249 16.40 7.81 17.52
C VAL A 249 15.62 7.66 18.82
N ILE A 250 14.67 6.73 18.91
CA ILE A 250 13.80 6.60 20.10
C ILE A 250 14.30 5.53 21.07
N ASP A 251 15.04 4.51 20.61
CA ASP A 251 15.61 3.48 21.50
C ASP A 251 16.69 4.04 22.44
N VAL A 252 17.33 5.16 22.07
CA VAL A 252 18.35 5.83 22.89
C VAL A 252 17.73 6.75 23.96
N PHE A 253 16.53 7.29 23.75
CA PHE A 253 15.90 8.22 24.70
C PHE A 253 14.96 7.58 25.73
N PHE A 254 14.62 6.29 25.60
CA PHE A 254 13.80 5.57 26.58
C PHE A 254 14.55 4.49 27.39
N SER A 255 15.87 4.41 27.26
CA SER A 255 16.72 3.47 28.00
C SER A 255 17.68 4.18 28.95
N ALA A 256 17.17 5.06 29.82
CA ALA A 256 17.91 5.54 30.98
C ALA A 256 17.04 5.32 32.23
N PRO A 257 17.40 4.41 33.16
CA PRO A 257 16.67 4.26 34.40
C PRO A 257 16.88 5.53 35.24
N LEU A 258 15.79 6.23 35.52
CA LEU A 258 15.76 7.31 36.50
C LEU A 258 16.06 6.69 37.87
N LEU A 259 17.31 6.83 38.35
CA LEU A 259 17.66 6.50 39.72
C LEU A 259 16.94 7.50 40.64
N MET A 260 15.80 7.12 41.20
CA MET A 260 15.21 7.84 42.33
C MET A 260 16.06 7.57 43.56
N MET A 261 16.83 8.57 44.00
CA MET A 261 17.34 8.61 45.37
C MET A 261 16.19 8.95 46.31
N VAL A 262 15.84 8.02 47.18
CA VAL A 262 14.98 8.25 48.36
C VAL A 262 15.91 8.66 49.52
N PRO A 263 15.71 9.81 50.18
CA PRO A 263 16.41 10.10 51.42
C PRO A 263 15.70 9.41 52.59
N PHE A 264 16.44 8.58 53.32
CA PHE A 264 16.02 8.11 54.65
C PHE A 264 16.37 9.19 55.69
N HIS A 265 15.42 9.47 56.59
CA HIS A 265 15.64 10.11 57.88
C HIS A 265 16.20 9.12 58.88
#